data_AF-A0A0E0G2D5-F1
#
_entry.id   AF-A0A0E0G2D5-F1
#
_cell.length_a   1.000
_cell.length_b   1.000
_cell.length_c   1.000
_cell.angle_alpha   90.00
_cell.angle_beta   90.00
_cell.angle_gamma   90.00
#
_symmetry.space_group_name_H-M   'P 1'
#
loop_
_entity.id
_entity.type
_entity.pdbx_description
1 polymer ?
#
loop_
_entity_poly.entity_id
_entity_poly.type
_entity_poly.pdbx_seq_one_letter_code
_entity_poly.pdbx_strand_id
1 'polypeptide(L)'
;MGMGMEKGMTAYEAARERTVEENKRKMEALNLRHLSAAIAVAPKTPSPMKQKRRRIIEAAVVAPSPPRRSRRLANLPEVKYAEVAPDGAERMKRSPRKAIDSIYLATRGSISMEARLEAARKAEELESQLDPEFPSFVKPMLHSHVVRGFWLGLPRHFCETYLPKHDAIVTLLDEKDEQFDTNYLAYKNGLSGGWAGFALDHGLLDGDATVFQLVKPTTFKVHIIRATVDDGNEVTK
;
A
#
# COMPACT_ATOMS: atom_id res chain seq x y z
N MET A 1 63.41 27.55 -19.90
CA MET A 1 63.42 26.17 -19.39
C MET A 1 62.52 26.13 -18.16
N GLY A 2 61.29 25.62 -18.28
CA GLY A 2 60.36 25.47 -17.16
C GLY A 2 60.33 24.00 -16.74
N MET A 3 60.80 23.73 -15.53
CA MET A 3 60.88 22.39 -14.92
C MET A 3 59.48 21.83 -14.64
N GLY A 4 59.17 20.66 -15.19
CA GLY A 4 57.96 19.90 -14.84
C GLY A 4 58.15 19.23 -13.47
N MET A 5 57.32 19.59 -12.50
CA MET A 5 57.32 18.98 -11.17
C MET A 5 56.55 17.65 -11.23
N GLU A 6 57.25 16.53 -10.99
CA GLU A 6 56.62 15.24 -10.66
C GLU A 6 55.78 15.41 -9.40
N LYS A 7 54.47 15.17 -9.50
CA LYS A 7 53.60 15.05 -8.33
C LYS A 7 53.89 13.73 -7.64
N GLY A 8 54.77 13.75 -6.64
CA GLY A 8 54.92 12.64 -5.71
C GLY A 8 53.59 12.37 -4.99
N MET A 9 53.25 11.09 -4.83
CA MET A 9 52.06 10.67 -4.07
C MET A 9 52.08 11.29 -2.68
N THR A 10 50.98 11.92 -2.32
CA THR A 10 50.84 12.52 -0.98
C THR A 10 50.83 11.43 0.08
N ALA A 11 51.27 11.73 1.30
CA ALA A 11 51.24 10.78 2.42
C ALA A 11 49.83 10.19 2.67
N TYR A 12 48.79 10.97 2.33
CA TYR A 12 47.39 10.54 2.35
C TYR A 12 47.07 9.50 1.25
N GLU A 13 47.55 9.70 0.03
CA GLU A 13 47.37 8.74 -1.07
C GLU A 13 48.07 7.42 -0.78
N ALA A 14 49.29 7.46 -0.23
CA ALA A 14 50.02 6.26 0.18
C ALA A 14 49.30 5.49 1.31
N ALA A 15 48.71 6.18 2.29
CA ALA A 15 47.93 5.54 3.34
C ALA A 15 46.65 4.91 2.78
N ARG A 16 45.99 5.59 1.84
CA ARG A 16 44.79 5.07 1.16
C ARG A 16 45.10 3.80 0.37
N GLU A 17 46.17 3.77 -0.41
CA GLU A 17 46.57 2.58 -1.17
C GLU A 17 46.87 1.39 -0.27
N ARG A 18 47.59 1.59 0.84
CA ARG A 18 47.83 0.52 1.82
C ARG A 18 46.53 -0.10 2.36
N THR A 19 45.54 0.73 2.68
CA THR A 19 44.24 0.21 3.15
C THR A 19 43.49 -0.55 2.06
N VAL A 20 43.61 -0.11 0.80
CA VAL A 20 42.99 -0.80 -0.35
C VAL A 20 43.67 -2.14 -0.58
N GLU A 21 44.99 -2.21 -0.52
CA GLU A 21 45.76 -3.45 -0.66
C GLU A 21 45.50 -4.43 0.48
N GLU A 22 45.44 -3.95 1.72
CA GLU A 22 45.10 -4.79 2.88
C GLU A 22 43.70 -5.36 2.76
N ASN A 23 42.73 -4.55 2.35
CA ASN A 23 41.36 -4.99 2.09
C ASN A 23 41.31 -6.00 0.94
N LYS A 24 42.08 -5.76 -0.14
CA LYS A 24 42.20 -6.71 -1.26
C LYS A 24 42.72 -8.06 -0.79
N ARG A 25 43.78 -8.08 0.04
CA ARG A 25 44.34 -9.30 0.62
C ARG A 25 43.36 -10.01 1.54
N LYS A 26 42.59 -9.28 2.36
CA LYS A 26 41.52 -9.86 3.19
C LYS A 26 40.42 -10.50 2.33
N MET A 27 40.04 -9.85 1.22
CA MET A 27 39.05 -10.39 0.29
C MET A 27 39.53 -11.67 -0.41
N GLU A 28 40.82 -11.72 -0.76
CA GLU A 28 41.46 -12.91 -1.35
C GLU A 28 41.61 -14.04 -0.33
N ALA A 29 42.03 -13.75 0.90
CA ALA A 29 42.13 -14.75 1.97
C ALA A 29 40.78 -15.40 2.32
N LEU A 30 39.68 -14.65 2.16
CA LEU A 30 38.32 -15.15 2.35
C LEU A 30 37.74 -15.82 1.08
N ASN A 31 38.53 -15.98 0.01
CA ASN A 31 38.14 -16.56 -1.28
C ASN A 31 36.89 -15.92 -1.91
N LEU A 32 36.58 -14.65 -1.56
CA LEU A 32 35.32 -14.01 -1.93
C LEU A 32 35.20 -13.76 -3.43
N ARG A 33 36.33 -13.59 -4.12
CA ARG A 33 36.39 -13.41 -5.58
C ARG A 33 35.93 -14.65 -6.35
N HIS A 34 36.32 -15.83 -5.87
CA HIS A 34 35.91 -17.10 -6.45
C HIS A 34 34.43 -17.39 -6.16
N LEU A 35 33.96 -17.05 -4.95
CA LEU A 35 32.56 -17.16 -4.59
C LEU A 35 31.65 -16.23 -5.42
N SER A 36 32.07 -14.99 -5.68
CA SER A 36 31.30 -14.08 -6.55
C SER A 36 31.23 -14.57 -8.00
N ALA A 37 32.30 -15.18 -8.52
CA ALA A 37 32.31 -15.76 -9.86
C ALA A 37 31.43 -17.03 -9.94
N ALA A 38 31.47 -17.88 -8.92
CA ALA A 38 30.64 -19.07 -8.84
C ALA A 38 29.14 -18.74 -8.76
N ILE A 39 28.75 -17.69 -8.02
CA ILE A 39 27.35 -17.21 -7.96
C ILE A 39 26.88 -16.67 -9.32
N ALA A 40 27.77 -16.01 -10.09
CA ALA A 40 27.41 -15.48 -11.41
C ALA A 40 27.15 -16.58 -12.45
N VAL A 41 27.80 -17.75 -12.32
CA VAL A 41 27.65 -18.90 -13.22
C VAL A 41 26.60 -19.91 -12.72
N ALA A 42 26.20 -19.81 -11.45
CA ALA A 42 25.22 -20.72 -10.87
C ALA A 42 23.84 -20.60 -11.55
N PRO A 43 23.16 -21.73 -11.84
CA PRO A 43 21.82 -21.70 -12.42
C PRO A 43 20.85 -21.02 -11.45
N LYS A 44 20.01 -20.11 -11.98
CA LYS A 44 18.92 -19.45 -11.23
C LYS A 44 17.79 -20.43 -10.95
N THR A 45 18.03 -21.41 -10.08
CA THR A 45 16.94 -22.22 -9.52
C THR A 45 16.23 -21.38 -8.46
N PRO A 46 14.87 -21.33 -8.45
CA PRO A 46 14.16 -20.70 -7.35
C PRO A 46 14.51 -21.46 -6.07
N SER A 47 15.10 -20.75 -5.10
CA SER A 47 15.40 -21.33 -3.79
C SER A 47 14.14 -21.97 -3.21
N PRO A 48 14.18 -23.21 -2.69
CA PRO A 48 13.03 -23.80 -2.04
C PRO A 48 12.61 -22.86 -0.91
N MET A 49 11.38 -22.35 -0.99
CA MET A 49 10.83 -21.43 0.01
C MET A 49 11.01 -22.07 1.38
N LYS A 50 11.87 -21.49 2.23
CA LYS A 50 11.93 -21.88 3.63
C LYS A 50 10.52 -21.71 4.19
N GLN A 51 9.89 -22.83 4.55
CA GLN A 51 8.61 -22.80 5.25
C GLN A 51 8.81 -21.97 6.51
N LYS A 52 8.06 -20.86 6.60
CA LYS A 52 8.11 -19.95 7.72
C LYS A 52 7.48 -20.66 8.91
N ARG A 53 8.29 -21.39 9.69
CA ARG A 53 7.84 -21.90 11.00
C ARG A 53 7.45 -20.69 11.83
N ARG A 54 6.15 -20.57 12.11
CA ARG A 54 5.65 -19.62 13.10
C ARG A 54 6.32 -19.99 14.43
N ARG A 55 7.12 -19.10 15.00
CA ARG A 55 7.56 -19.26 16.39
C ARG A 55 6.29 -19.26 17.24
N ILE A 56 6.03 -20.37 17.91
CA ILE A 56 5.16 -20.36 19.07
C ILE A 56 5.94 -19.55 20.11
N ILE A 57 5.48 -18.33 20.37
CA ILE A 57 5.98 -17.55 21.50
C ILE A 57 5.25 -18.14 22.69
N GLU A 58 5.80 -19.18 23.30
CA GLU A 58 5.49 -19.45 24.69
C GLU A 58 5.89 -18.19 25.46
N ALA A 59 5.01 -17.76 26.37
CA ALA A 59 5.22 -16.59 27.21
C ALA A 59 6.39 -16.85 28.18
N ALA A 60 7.62 -16.84 27.64
CA ALA A 60 8.82 -16.83 28.43
C ALA A 60 8.84 -15.50 29.16
N VAL A 61 8.72 -15.57 30.49
CA VAL A 61 8.95 -14.44 31.39
C VAL A 61 10.25 -13.79 30.97
N VAL A 62 10.15 -12.57 30.45
CA VAL A 62 11.30 -11.77 30.05
C VAL A 62 12.03 -11.42 31.33
N ALA A 63 13.03 -12.22 31.69
CA ALA A 63 14.03 -11.78 32.64
C ALA A 63 14.67 -10.52 32.03
N PRO A 64 14.67 -9.37 32.74
CA PRO A 64 15.27 -8.15 32.23
C PRO A 64 16.78 -8.37 32.15
N SER A 65 17.26 -8.80 30.99
CA SER A 65 18.68 -8.79 30.68
C SER A 65 19.08 -7.36 30.33
N PRO A 66 20.17 -6.83 30.89
CA PRO A 66 20.60 -5.47 30.59
C PRO A 66 20.90 -5.34 29.10
N PRO A 67 20.58 -4.17 28.49
CA PRO A 67 20.79 -3.96 27.07
C PRO A 67 22.27 -4.16 26.73
N ARG A 68 22.54 -5.06 25.76
CA ARG A 68 23.90 -5.36 25.30
C ARG A 68 24.57 -4.10 24.77
N ARG A 69 25.47 -3.51 25.56
CA ARG A 69 26.24 -2.32 25.15
C ARG A 69 27.33 -2.70 24.15
N SER A 70 27.61 -1.79 23.23
CA SER A 70 28.76 -1.95 22.34
C SER A 70 30.06 -1.97 23.14
N ARG A 71 31.07 -2.68 22.65
CA ARG A 71 32.37 -2.82 23.35
C ARG A 71 33.07 -1.46 23.60
N ARG A 72 32.72 -0.42 22.82
CA ARG A 72 33.25 0.95 23.00
C ARG A 72 32.62 1.70 24.18
N LEU A 73 31.43 1.28 24.63
CA LEU A 73 30.66 1.92 25.71
C LEU A 73 30.56 1.02 26.96
N ALA A 74 31.25 -0.13 26.98
CA ALA A 74 31.20 -1.10 28.04
C ALA A 74 31.84 -0.61 29.36
N ASN A 75 32.84 0.27 29.26
CA ASN A 75 33.58 0.79 30.42
C ASN A 75 32.99 2.10 30.97
N LEU A 76 31.96 2.66 30.32
CA LEU A 76 31.28 3.84 30.85
C LEU A 76 30.27 3.43 31.93
N PRO A 77 30.17 4.17 33.03
CA PRO A 77 29.18 3.90 34.06
C PRO A 77 27.77 3.86 33.48
N GLU A 78 26.90 3.09 34.12
CA GLU A 78 25.51 3.00 33.71
C GLU A 78 24.82 4.36 33.85
N VAL A 79 24.63 5.05 32.72
CA VAL A 79 23.80 6.25 32.66
C VAL A 79 22.37 5.86 33.05
N LYS A 80 21.99 6.15 34.28
CA LYS A 80 20.60 6.09 34.75
C LYS A 80 19.87 7.27 34.15
N TYR A 81 19.20 7.05 33.02
CA TYR A 81 18.25 8.01 32.51
C TYR A 81 17.09 8.04 33.51
N ALA A 82 16.89 9.17 34.19
CA ALA A 82 15.61 9.42 34.81
C ALA A 82 14.58 9.41 33.67
N GLU A 83 13.62 8.50 33.72
CA GLU A 83 12.42 8.60 32.90
C GLU A 83 11.64 9.81 33.39
N VAL A 84 12.10 11.01 33.02
CA VAL A 84 11.22 12.17 32.99
C VAL A 84 10.27 11.87 31.86
N ALA A 85 9.12 11.28 32.21
CA ALA A 85 8.01 11.16 31.31
C ALA A 85 7.77 12.57 30.75
N PRO A 86 7.89 12.80 29.43
CA PRO A 86 7.49 14.08 28.89
C PRO A 86 5.99 14.18 29.14
N ASP A 87 5.61 15.09 30.04
CA ASP A 87 4.22 15.48 30.20
C ASP A 87 3.68 15.86 28.82
N GLY A 88 2.63 15.15 28.39
CA GLY A 88 1.71 15.62 27.36
C GLY A 88 2.14 15.54 25.89
N ALA A 89 3.29 14.96 25.53
CA ALA A 89 3.50 14.62 24.13
C ALA A 89 2.76 13.29 23.85
N GLU A 90 1.49 13.39 23.45
CA GLU A 90 0.81 12.32 22.73
C GLU A 90 1.72 11.85 21.61
N ARG A 91 2.49 10.79 21.89
CA ARG A 91 3.06 9.96 20.85
C ARG A 91 1.82 9.38 20.19
N MET A 92 1.40 10.00 19.10
CA MET A 92 0.25 9.64 18.28
C MET A 92 0.49 8.20 17.79
N LYS A 93 0.27 7.23 18.69
CA LYS A 93 0.09 5.84 18.36
C LYS A 93 -1.10 5.91 17.43
N ARG A 94 -0.86 5.76 16.13
CA ARG A 94 -1.94 5.61 15.15
C ARG A 94 -3.01 4.77 15.82
N SER A 95 -4.16 5.38 16.08
CA SER A 95 -5.26 4.78 16.81
C SER A 95 -5.45 3.39 16.22
N PRO A 96 -5.64 2.32 17.02
CA PRO A 96 -5.91 1.01 16.47
C PRO A 96 -7.14 1.16 15.58
N ARG A 97 -6.95 1.18 14.24
CA ARG A 97 -8.05 1.28 13.25
C ARG A 97 -8.92 0.02 13.22
N LYS A 98 -8.95 -0.74 14.32
CA LYS A 98 -9.59 -2.06 14.42
C LYS A 98 -11.09 -1.98 14.65
N ALA A 99 -11.63 -0.82 15.04
CA ALA A 99 -13.06 -0.68 15.27
C ALA A 99 -13.87 -0.63 13.96
N ILE A 100 -13.41 0.13 12.95
CA ILE A 100 -14.16 0.33 11.69
C ILE A 100 -14.21 -0.95 10.86
N ASP A 101 -13.07 -1.61 10.64
CA ASP A 101 -13.01 -2.88 9.89
C ASP A 101 -13.91 -3.95 10.52
N SER A 102 -14.00 -3.99 11.86
CA SER A 102 -14.85 -4.93 12.60
C SER A 102 -16.33 -4.59 12.51
N ILE A 103 -16.70 -3.30 12.48
CA ILE A 103 -18.09 -2.87 12.31
C ILE A 103 -18.57 -3.22 10.90
N TYR A 104 -17.79 -2.89 9.88
CA TYR A 104 -18.14 -3.15 8.46
C TYR A 104 -18.30 -4.65 8.15
N LEU A 105 -17.45 -5.52 8.69
CA LEU A 105 -17.56 -6.97 8.50
C LEU A 105 -18.72 -7.59 9.31
N ALA A 106 -19.06 -6.99 10.46
CA ALA A 106 -20.14 -7.48 11.32
C ALA A 106 -21.55 -7.12 10.80
N THR A 107 -21.69 -6.01 10.05
CA THR A 107 -23.01 -5.52 9.63
C THR A 107 -23.71 -6.38 8.55
N ARG A 108 -22.98 -7.17 7.73
CA ARG A 108 -23.61 -8.00 6.66
C ARG A 108 -23.01 -9.39 6.41
N GLY A 109 -22.07 -9.86 7.23
CA GLY A 109 -21.41 -11.15 7.01
C GLY A 109 -20.56 -11.18 5.73
N SER A 110 -19.98 -12.34 5.42
CA SER A 110 -19.18 -12.51 4.20
C SER A 110 -20.11 -12.65 2.99
N ILE A 111 -20.09 -11.69 2.08
CA ILE A 111 -20.89 -11.71 0.85
C ILE A 111 -20.43 -12.86 -0.07
N SER A 112 -21.37 -13.73 -0.47
CA SER A 112 -21.13 -14.87 -1.38
C SER A 112 -20.56 -14.41 -2.72
N MET A 113 -19.71 -15.23 -3.33
CA MET A 113 -19.16 -14.97 -4.66
C MET A 113 -20.26 -14.82 -5.71
N GLU A 114 -21.35 -15.57 -5.58
CA GLU A 114 -22.50 -15.49 -6.48
C GLU A 114 -23.17 -14.11 -6.45
N ALA A 115 -23.41 -13.58 -5.24
CA ALA A 115 -23.98 -12.24 -5.06
C ALA A 115 -23.07 -11.14 -5.65
N ARG A 116 -21.74 -11.28 -5.55
CA ARG A 116 -20.78 -10.35 -6.17
C ARG A 116 -20.90 -10.36 -7.69
N LEU A 117 -20.97 -11.55 -8.28
CA LEU A 117 -21.11 -11.72 -9.72
C LEU A 117 -22.46 -11.22 -10.23
N GLU A 118 -23.53 -11.42 -9.46
CA GLU A 118 -24.85 -10.91 -9.79
C GLU A 118 -24.89 -9.37 -9.75
N ALA A 119 -24.32 -8.75 -8.70
CA ALA A 119 -24.22 -7.31 -8.61
C ALA A 119 -23.42 -6.72 -9.78
N ALA A 120 -22.30 -7.35 -10.15
CA ALA A 120 -21.52 -6.95 -11.32
C ALA A 120 -22.31 -7.08 -12.63
N ARG A 121 -23.02 -8.20 -12.81
CA ARG A 121 -23.85 -8.44 -14.01
C ARG A 121 -24.97 -7.41 -14.15
N LYS A 122 -25.67 -7.09 -13.07
CA LYS A 122 -26.69 -6.03 -13.04
C LYS A 122 -26.09 -4.66 -13.37
N ALA A 123 -24.83 -4.44 -12.99
CA ALA A 123 -24.13 -3.19 -13.28
C ALA A 123 -23.73 -3.07 -14.74
N GLU A 124 -23.30 -4.16 -15.36
CA GLU A 124 -23.08 -4.24 -16.81
C GLU A 124 -24.38 -4.06 -17.59
N GLU A 125 -25.48 -4.65 -17.11
CA GLU A 125 -26.80 -4.46 -17.72
C GLU A 125 -27.25 -3.00 -17.64
N LEU A 126 -27.12 -2.35 -16.46
CA LEU A 126 -27.39 -0.91 -16.34
C LEU A 126 -26.49 -0.09 -17.26
N GLU A 127 -25.19 -0.38 -17.31
CA GLU A 127 -24.26 0.32 -18.20
C GLU A 127 -24.70 0.24 -19.67
N SER A 128 -25.19 -0.92 -20.12
CA SER A 128 -25.71 -1.11 -21.47
C SER A 128 -27.00 -0.34 -21.79
N GLN A 129 -27.77 0.03 -20.75
CA GLN A 129 -29.00 0.80 -20.87
C GLN A 129 -28.76 2.32 -20.79
N LEU A 130 -27.57 2.74 -20.33
CA LEU A 130 -27.22 4.16 -20.28
C LEU A 130 -27.03 4.73 -21.67
N ASP A 131 -27.18 6.05 -21.77
CA ASP A 131 -27.01 6.78 -23.01
C ASP A 131 -25.56 6.62 -23.52
N PRO A 132 -25.37 6.05 -24.73
CA PRO A 132 -24.05 5.78 -25.30
C PRO A 132 -23.29 7.07 -25.65
N GLU A 133 -23.94 8.24 -25.66
CA GLU A 133 -23.26 9.53 -25.84
C GLU A 133 -22.31 9.85 -24.68
N PHE A 134 -22.61 9.36 -23.47
CA PHE A 134 -21.78 9.59 -22.29
C PHE A 134 -20.96 8.33 -21.97
N PRO A 135 -19.61 8.42 -21.96
CA PRO A 135 -18.78 7.25 -21.71
C PRO A 135 -18.95 6.79 -20.26
N SER A 136 -19.14 5.49 -20.10
CA SER A 136 -19.38 4.84 -18.81
C SER A 136 -18.40 3.68 -18.58
N PHE A 137 -18.33 3.22 -17.33
CA PHE A 137 -17.67 1.96 -16.98
C PHE A 137 -18.22 1.39 -15.68
N VAL A 138 -18.14 0.06 -15.56
CA VAL A 138 -18.49 -0.66 -14.34
C VAL A 138 -17.26 -0.83 -13.44
N LYS A 139 -17.45 -0.67 -12.14
CA LYS A 139 -16.43 -0.88 -11.12
C LYS A 139 -16.98 -1.72 -9.96
N PRO A 140 -16.60 -3.00 -9.85
CA PRO A 140 -16.87 -3.79 -8.65
C PRO A 140 -16.11 -3.23 -7.44
N MET A 141 -16.80 -3.09 -6.32
CA MET A 141 -16.23 -2.62 -5.06
C MET A 141 -15.49 -3.75 -4.36
N LEU A 142 -14.24 -3.46 -4.00
CA LEU A 142 -13.41 -4.33 -3.20
C LEU A 142 -13.28 -3.74 -1.80
N HIS A 143 -12.94 -4.60 -0.84
CA HIS A 143 -12.65 -4.19 0.54
C HIS A 143 -11.65 -3.01 0.63
N SER A 144 -10.66 -2.92 -0.26
CA SER A 144 -9.70 -1.80 -0.30
C SER A 144 -10.28 -0.48 -0.82
N HIS A 145 -11.38 -0.54 -1.57
CA HIS A 145 -12.04 0.64 -2.10
C HIS A 145 -12.96 1.28 -1.05
N VAL A 146 -13.64 0.47 -0.23
CA VAL A 146 -14.80 0.93 0.58
C VAL A 146 -14.64 0.75 2.08
N VAL A 147 -13.73 -0.12 2.54
CA VAL A 147 -13.51 -0.33 3.99
C VAL A 147 -12.14 0.20 4.40
N ARG A 148 -11.10 -0.16 3.64
CA ARG A 148 -9.72 0.12 4.04
C ARG A 148 -8.92 0.81 2.95
N GLY A 149 -8.48 2.03 3.25
CA GLY A 149 -7.55 2.79 2.40
C GLY A 149 -8.25 3.73 1.43
N PHE A 150 -9.50 3.43 1.06
CA PHE A 150 -10.37 4.30 0.27
C PHE A 150 -9.68 4.82 -0.99
N TRP A 151 -9.01 3.92 -1.70
CA TRP A 151 -8.36 4.20 -2.97
C TRP A 151 -9.16 3.54 -4.09
N LEU A 152 -9.65 4.31 -5.06
CA LEU A 152 -10.40 3.77 -6.19
C LEU A 152 -9.63 3.93 -7.49
N GLY A 153 -9.01 2.83 -7.95
CA GLY A 153 -8.36 2.81 -9.27
C GLY A 153 -9.38 2.77 -10.40
N LEU A 154 -9.23 3.66 -11.38
CA LEU A 154 -10.09 3.75 -12.56
C LEU A 154 -9.44 3.01 -13.75
N PRO A 155 -10.24 2.60 -14.77
CA PRO A 155 -9.68 1.97 -15.97
C PRO A 155 -8.73 2.91 -16.69
N ARG A 156 -7.48 2.47 -16.92
CA ARG A 156 -6.43 3.30 -17.54
C ARG A 156 -6.85 3.90 -18.88
N HIS A 157 -7.43 3.08 -19.75
CA HIS A 157 -7.92 3.52 -21.06
C HIS A 157 -8.97 4.64 -20.92
N PHE A 158 -9.88 4.51 -19.96
CA PHE A 158 -10.91 5.52 -19.73
C PHE A 158 -10.29 6.86 -19.30
N CYS A 159 -9.34 6.80 -18.36
CA CYS A 159 -8.63 7.99 -17.88
C CYS A 159 -7.85 8.71 -18.98
N GLU A 160 -7.15 7.96 -19.84
CA GLU A 160 -6.31 8.55 -20.89
C GLU A 160 -7.13 9.23 -21.99
N THR A 161 -8.34 8.73 -22.26
CA THR A 161 -9.22 9.23 -23.31
C THR A 161 -10.08 10.40 -22.84
N TYR A 162 -10.65 10.31 -21.64
CA TYR A 162 -11.72 11.22 -21.20
C TYR A 162 -11.35 12.13 -20.02
N LEU A 163 -10.35 11.79 -19.21
CA LEU A 163 -10.02 12.55 -18.00
C LEU A 163 -8.80 13.47 -18.19
N PRO A 164 -8.66 14.50 -17.32
CA PRO A 164 -7.50 15.38 -17.32
C PRO A 164 -6.18 14.62 -17.10
N LYS A 165 -5.10 15.11 -17.70
CA LYS A 165 -3.74 14.55 -17.53
C LYS A 165 -3.01 15.07 -16.29
N HIS A 166 -3.66 15.92 -15.51
CA HIS A 166 -3.16 16.51 -14.27
C HIS A 166 -4.10 16.18 -13.12
N ASP A 167 -3.60 16.29 -11.89
CA ASP A 167 -4.42 16.08 -10.71
C ASP A 167 -5.53 17.13 -10.68
N ALA A 168 -6.75 16.67 -10.46
CA ALA A 168 -7.95 17.49 -10.57
C ALA A 168 -8.97 17.08 -9.51
N ILE A 169 -9.95 17.96 -9.27
CA ILE A 169 -11.13 17.61 -8.48
C ILE A 169 -12.17 17.05 -9.44
N VAL A 170 -12.66 15.86 -9.12
CA VAL A 170 -13.73 15.17 -9.81
C VAL A 170 -14.93 15.12 -8.90
N THR A 171 -16.06 15.60 -9.38
CA THR A 171 -17.33 15.61 -8.64
C THR A 171 -18.11 14.35 -8.97
N LEU A 172 -18.55 13.64 -7.93
CA LEU A 172 -19.44 12.50 -8.04
C LEU A 172 -20.86 12.95 -7.72
N LEU A 173 -21.80 12.63 -8.61
CA LEU A 173 -23.22 12.82 -8.43
C LEU A 173 -23.84 11.48 -8.04
N ASP A 174 -24.63 11.48 -6.98
CA ASP A 174 -25.43 10.32 -6.61
C ASP A 174 -26.73 10.22 -7.44
N GLU A 175 -27.63 9.33 -7.04
CA GLU A 175 -28.93 9.16 -7.69
C GLU A 175 -29.89 10.35 -7.46
N LYS A 176 -29.62 11.17 -6.44
CA LYS A 176 -30.37 12.40 -6.11
C LYS A 176 -29.69 13.66 -6.64
N ASP A 177 -28.63 13.51 -7.44
CA ASP A 177 -27.77 14.57 -7.96
C ASP A 177 -27.08 15.42 -6.88
N GLU A 178 -26.87 14.86 -5.68
CA GLU A 178 -26.02 15.41 -4.63
C GLU A 178 -24.53 15.30 -5.02
N GLN A 179 -23.78 16.36 -4.76
CA GLN A 179 -22.40 16.51 -5.22
C GLN A 179 -21.38 16.13 -4.15
N PHE A 180 -20.45 15.26 -4.51
CA PHE A 180 -19.35 14.83 -3.67
C PHE A 180 -18.02 15.05 -4.38
N ASP A 181 -17.19 15.94 -3.86
CA ASP A 181 -15.90 16.24 -4.46
C ASP A 181 -14.84 15.21 -4.07
N THR A 182 -14.10 14.74 -5.06
CA THR A 182 -13.04 13.75 -4.92
C THR A 182 -11.76 14.17 -5.64
N ASN A 183 -10.61 13.85 -5.05
CA ASN A 183 -9.31 14.14 -5.66
C ASN A 183 -8.94 13.02 -6.62
N TYR A 184 -8.87 13.36 -7.90
CA TYR A 184 -8.34 12.51 -8.95
C TYR A 184 -6.83 12.70 -9.09
N LEU A 185 -6.08 11.59 -9.00
CA LEU A 185 -4.65 11.58 -9.23
C LEU A 185 -4.36 11.02 -10.63
N ALA A 186 -3.94 11.90 -11.55
CA ALA A 186 -3.72 11.52 -12.95
C ALA A 186 -2.57 10.53 -13.09
N TYR A 187 -1.48 10.71 -12.32
CA TYR A 187 -0.33 9.81 -12.37
C TYR A 187 -0.69 8.36 -11.97
N LYS A 188 -1.69 8.19 -11.09
CA LYS A 188 -2.10 6.88 -10.56
C LYS A 188 -3.43 6.39 -11.12
N ASN A 189 -4.07 7.16 -12.01
CA ASN A 189 -5.37 6.85 -12.62
C ASN A 189 -6.43 6.45 -11.58
N GLY A 190 -6.64 7.27 -10.55
CA GLY A 190 -7.55 6.89 -9.47
C GLY A 190 -8.07 8.03 -8.62
N LEU A 191 -9.21 7.79 -7.97
CA LEU A 191 -9.79 8.67 -6.96
C LEU A 191 -9.18 8.36 -5.59
N SER A 192 -8.96 9.41 -4.83
CA SER A 192 -8.19 9.38 -3.58
C SER A 192 -8.95 10.08 -2.45
N GLY A 193 -8.50 11.26 -2.01
CA GLY A 193 -9.24 12.08 -1.05
C GLY A 193 -10.68 12.33 -1.51
N GLY A 194 -11.63 12.40 -0.59
CA GLY A 194 -13.05 12.58 -0.90
C GLY A 194 -13.82 11.30 -1.24
N TRP A 195 -13.19 10.31 -1.88
CA TRP A 195 -13.84 9.02 -2.18
C TRP A 195 -14.35 8.31 -0.92
N ALA A 196 -13.58 8.39 0.17
CA ALA A 196 -14.01 7.87 1.46
C ALA A 196 -15.33 8.49 1.94
N GLY A 197 -15.52 9.80 1.75
CA GLY A 197 -16.75 10.49 2.13
C GLY A 197 -17.95 9.93 1.37
N PHE A 198 -17.83 9.84 0.04
CA PHE A 198 -18.87 9.27 -0.82
C PHE A 198 -19.21 7.81 -0.42
N ALA A 199 -18.19 6.97 -0.25
CA ALA A 199 -18.39 5.56 0.08
C ALA A 199 -19.02 5.35 1.46
N LEU A 200 -18.66 6.17 2.45
CA LEU A 200 -19.23 6.08 3.80
C LEU A 200 -20.66 6.61 3.85
N ASP A 201 -20.93 7.74 3.19
CA ASP A 201 -22.25 8.36 3.14
C ASP A 201 -23.29 7.45 2.50
N HIS A 202 -22.91 6.79 1.40
CA HIS A 202 -23.75 5.80 0.75
C HIS A 202 -23.66 4.42 1.42
N GLY A 203 -22.77 4.19 2.39
CA GLY A 203 -22.58 2.86 2.98
C GLY A 203 -22.20 1.78 1.96
N LEU A 204 -21.30 2.07 1.03
CA LEU A 204 -20.75 1.11 0.07
C LEU A 204 -19.99 -0.02 0.77
N LEU A 205 -20.16 -1.26 0.29
CA LEU A 205 -19.58 -2.46 0.88
C LEU A 205 -18.77 -3.29 -0.13
N ASP A 206 -17.95 -4.21 0.39
CA ASP A 206 -17.19 -5.16 -0.42
C ASP A 206 -18.13 -6.11 -1.16
N GLY A 207 -18.11 -6.11 -2.49
CA GLY A 207 -19.01 -6.92 -3.32
C GLY A 207 -20.14 -6.14 -3.98
N ASP A 208 -20.42 -4.91 -3.54
CA ASP A 208 -21.27 -3.99 -4.30
C ASP A 208 -20.62 -3.66 -5.66
N ALA A 209 -21.41 -3.19 -6.62
CA ALA A 209 -20.91 -2.72 -7.91
C ALA A 209 -21.40 -1.29 -8.17
N THR A 210 -20.53 -0.45 -8.74
CA THR A 210 -20.89 0.93 -9.10
C THR A 210 -20.68 1.14 -10.59
N VAL A 211 -21.59 1.85 -11.24
CA VAL A 211 -21.45 2.30 -12.63
C VAL A 211 -21.13 3.79 -12.59
N PHE A 212 -20.04 4.18 -13.25
CA PHE A 212 -19.65 5.58 -13.41
C PHE A 212 -19.99 6.01 -14.83
N GLN A 213 -20.79 7.07 -14.97
CA GLN A 213 -21.10 7.69 -16.25
C GLN A 213 -20.56 9.12 -16.27
N LEU A 214 -19.73 9.46 -17.25
CA LEU A 214 -19.11 10.79 -17.33
C LEU A 214 -20.07 11.77 -18.01
N VAL A 215 -20.80 12.56 -17.20
CA VAL A 215 -21.76 13.56 -17.70
C VAL A 215 -21.10 14.89 -18.08
N LYS A 216 -19.96 15.21 -17.46
CA LYS A 216 -19.11 16.38 -17.78
C LYS A 216 -17.64 15.98 -17.65
N PRO A 217 -16.68 16.72 -18.22
CA PRO A 217 -15.26 16.34 -18.22
C PRO A 217 -14.64 15.97 -16.86
N THR A 218 -15.21 16.47 -15.76
CA THR A 218 -14.78 16.18 -14.38
C THR A 218 -15.95 15.84 -13.47
N THR A 219 -17.08 15.38 -14.02
CA THR A 219 -18.27 15.04 -13.24
C THR A 219 -18.79 13.67 -13.65
N PHE A 220 -18.83 12.74 -12.70
CA PHE A 220 -19.43 11.44 -12.89
C PHE A 220 -20.78 11.36 -12.21
N LYS A 221 -21.77 10.79 -12.89
CA LYS A 221 -22.96 10.24 -12.25
C LYS A 221 -22.65 8.80 -11.84
N VAL A 222 -22.93 8.47 -10.58
CA VAL A 222 -22.60 7.18 -9.98
C VAL A 222 -23.88 6.45 -9.64
N HIS A 223 -24.08 5.29 -10.26
CA HIS A 223 -25.17 4.37 -9.94
C HIS A 223 -24.65 3.24 -9.06
N ILE A 224 -25.38 2.89 -8.00
CA ILE A 224 -24.92 1.92 -7.01
C ILE A 224 -25.83 0.68 -7.04
N ILE A 225 -25.23 -0.48 -7.29
CA ILE A 225 -25.91 -1.77 -7.22
C ILE A 225 -25.37 -2.54 -6.03
N ARG A 226 -26.29 -2.93 -5.15
CA ARG A 226 -25.96 -3.66 -3.93
C ARG A 226 -25.88 -5.15 -4.19
N ALA A 227 -24.86 -5.79 -3.62
CA ALA A 227 -24.87 -7.22 -3.48
C ALA A 227 -25.92 -7.59 -2.41
N THR A 228 -26.97 -8.28 -2.84
CA THR A 228 -27.95 -8.87 -1.93
C THR A 228 -27.32 -10.07 -1.24
N VAL A 229 -27.43 -10.11 0.09
CA VAL A 229 -27.21 -11.37 0.81
C VAL A 229 -28.45 -12.20 0.52
N ASP A 230 -28.27 -13.40 -0.03
CA ASP A 230 -29.34 -14.37 -0.18
C ASP A 230 -29.78 -14.79 1.22
N ASP A 231 -30.62 -13.96 1.86
CA ASP A 231 -31.38 -14.38 3.01
C ASP A 231 -32.41 -15.37 2.47
N GLY A 232 -32.04 -16.65 2.43
CA GLY A 232 -32.88 -17.79 2.07
C GLY A 232 -34.03 -17.97 3.07
N ASN A 233 -34.89 -16.97 3.19
CA ASN A 233 -36.16 -17.03 3.87
C ASN A 233 -37.26 -16.89 2.82
N GLU A 234 -37.48 -17.99 2.08
CA GLU A 234 -38.78 -18.29 1.51
C GLU A 234 -39.80 -18.27 2.66
N VAL A 235 -40.44 -17.11 2.87
CA VAL A 235 -41.71 -17.08 3.58
C VAL A 235 -42.72 -17.69 2.64
N THR A 236 -42.87 -19.00 2.77
CA THR A 236 -43.96 -19.76 2.20
C THR A 236 -45.26 -19.24 2.80
N LYS A 237 -46.03 -18.58 1.92
CA LYS A 237 -47.50 -18.42 1.88
C LYS A 237 -48.27 -18.05 3.14
#